data_AF-A0A2S6RL44-F1
#
_entry.id   AF-A0A2S6RL44-F1
#
_cell.length_a   1.000
_cell.length_b   1.000
_cell.length_c   1.000
_cell.angle_alpha   90.00
_cell.angle_beta   90.00
_cell.angle_gamma   90.00
#
_symmetry.space_group_name_H-M   'P 1'
#
loop_
_entity.id
_entity.type
_entity.pdbx_description
1 polymer ?
#
loop_
_entity_poly.entity_id
_entity_poly.type
_entity_poly.pdbx_seq_one_letter_code
_entity_poly.pdbx_strand_id
1 'polypeptide(L)'
;MFSAFEVMVAGRYLRARRREGFISVIAWFSLIGIALGVATLIIVLSVMNGFRQELLDRILGMNGHITVESNRNHHAISEYDQIVVQLKQVDGVVQVVPIIEGQVMATANGRAQGTIV
;
A
#
# COMPACT_ATOMS: atom_id res chain seq x y z
N MET A 1 26.04 12.07 21.84
CA MET A 1 25.86 10.70 22.38
C MET A 1 25.78 10.84 23.88
N PHE A 2 24.68 10.40 24.51
CA PHE A 2 24.55 10.44 25.96
C PHE A 2 25.55 9.47 26.60
N SER A 3 26.26 9.92 27.63
CA SER A 3 27.20 9.04 28.34
C SER A 3 26.42 8.05 29.22
N ALA A 4 26.99 6.86 29.47
CA ALA A 4 26.37 5.88 30.37
C ALA A 4 26.11 6.45 31.77
N PHE A 5 26.90 7.45 32.19
CA PHE A 5 26.71 8.19 33.43
C PHE A 5 25.45 9.06 33.41
N GLU A 6 25.17 9.78 32.32
CA GLU A 6 23.98 10.63 32.18
C GLU A 6 22.68 9.80 32.21
N VAL A 7 22.65 8.66 31.49
CA VAL A 7 21.50 7.74 31.50
C VAL A 7 21.30 7.13 32.89
N MET A 8 22.39 6.78 33.58
CA MET A 8 22.33 6.27 34.95
C MET A 8 21.78 7.31 35.94
N VAL A 9 22.21 8.58 35.83
CA VAL A 9 21.74 9.68 36.68
C VAL A 9 20.28 10.00 36.38
N ALA A 10 19.90 10.12 35.11
CA ALA A 10 18.52 10.37 34.69
C ALA A 10 17.57 9.24 35.13
N GLY A 11 17.97 7.98 34.94
CA GLY A 11 17.22 6.81 35.41
C GLY A 11 17.09 6.78 36.94
N ARG A 12 18.11 7.24 37.68
CA ARG A 12 18.04 7.34 39.14
C ARG A 12 17.06 8.43 39.57
N TYR A 13 16.99 9.57 38.88
CA TYR A 13 16.01 10.62 39.17
C TYR A 13 14.58 10.20 38.81
N LEU A 14 14.39 9.50 37.69
CA LEU A 14 13.10 8.91 37.31
C LEU A 14 12.64 7.82 38.30
N ARG A 15 13.59 7.12 38.93
CA ARG A 15 13.32 6.00 39.85
C ARG A 15 13.43 6.35 41.35
N ALA A 16 13.91 7.53 41.72
CA ALA A 16 14.18 7.91 43.11
C ALA A 16 12.86 8.21 43.86
N ARG A 17 12.42 7.19 44.59
CA ARG A 17 11.05 6.99 45.05
C ARG A 17 10.98 6.82 46.58
N ARG A 18 11.39 7.79 47.41
CA ARG A 18 11.38 7.53 48.87
C ARG A 18 10.78 8.55 49.83
N ARG A 19 10.32 9.73 49.42
CA ARG A 19 9.66 10.64 50.39
C ARG A 19 8.31 11.25 49.95
N GLU A 20 7.96 11.25 48.67
CA GLU A 20 6.74 11.91 48.18
C GLU A 20 5.96 10.99 47.23
N GLY A 21 5.21 10.03 47.80
CA GLY A 21 4.46 9.02 47.03
C GLY A 21 3.48 9.62 46.02
N PHE A 22 2.92 10.80 46.30
CA PHE A 22 1.98 11.51 45.41
C PHE A 22 2.62 11.94 44.08
N ILE A 23 3.87 12.44 44.11
CA ILE A 23 4.56 12.93 42.90
C ILE A 23 4.90 11.77 41.96
N SER A 24 5.26 10.61 42.53
CA SER A 24 5.57 9.41 41.74
C SER A 24 4.36 8.85 40.99
N VAL A 25 3.14 9.03 41.51
CA VAL A 25 1.91 8.56 40.87
C VAL A 25 1.59 9.44 39.65
N ILE A 26 1.64 10.76 39.82
CA ILE A 26 1.38 11.72 38.74
C ILE A 26 2.37 11.52 37.59
N ALA A 27 3.67 11.37 37.89
CA ALA A 27 4.69 11.14 36.87
C ALA A 27 4.42 9.88 36.02
N TRP A 28 3.95 8.79 36.63
CA TRP A 28 3.60 7.57 35.90
C TRP A 28 2.36 7.75 35.02
N PHE A 29 1.32 8.42 35.52
CA PHE A 29 0.13 8.73 34.73
C PHE A 29 0.47 9.64 33.54
N SER A 30 1.30 10.66 33.74
CA SER A 30 1.75 11.53 32.65
C SER A 30 2.58 10.77 31.61
N LEU A 31 3.48 9.89 32.04
CA LEU A 31 4.29 9.07 31.13
C LEU A 31 3.40 8.16 30.26
N ILE A 32 2.45 7.46 30.89
CA ILE A 32 1.50 6.59 30.17
C ILE A 32 0.61 7.41 29.23
N GLY A 33 0.11 8.55 29.68
CA GLY A 33 -0.73 9.43 28.85
C GLY A 33 -0.02 9.92 27.60
N ILE A 34 1.23 10.39 27.74
CA ILE A 34 2.04 10.84 26.60
C ILE A 34 2.37 9.66 25.68
N ALA A 35 2.77 8.52 26.24
CA ALA A 35 3.06 7.32 25.46
C ALA A 35 1.86 6.88 24.62
N LEU A 36 0.66 6.82 25.22
CA LEU A 36 -0.57 6.47 24.53
C LEU A 36 -0.97 7.50 23.47
N GLY A 37 -0.84 8.80 23.77
CA GLY A 37 -1.14 9.86 22.81
C GLY A 37 -0.25 9.81 21.57
N VAL A 38 1.07 9.70 21.77
CA VAL A 38 2.05 9.58 20.68
C VAL A 38 1.85 8.28 19.91
N ALA A 39 1.63 7.15 20.60
CA ALA A 39 1.37 5.87 19.95
C ALA A 39 0.13 5.93 19.05
N THR A 40 -0.95 6.54 19.54
CA THR A 40 -2.18 6.70 18.76
C THR A 40 -1.93 7.51 17.48
N LEU A 41 -1.19 8.62 17.59
CA LEU A 41 -0.85 9.46 16.45
C LEU A 41 -0.01 8.69 15.40
N ILE A 42 1.01 7.95 15.86
CA ILE A 42 1.86 7.13 14.99
C ILE A 42 1.03 6.06 14.28
N ILE A 43 0.14 5.37 15.00
CA ILE A 43 -0.71 4.30 14.44
C ILE A 43 -1.63 4.88 13.35
N VAL A 44 -2.34 5.97 13.63
CA VAL A 44 -3.25 6.59 12.66
C VAL A 44 -2.51 7.00 11.39
N LEU A 45 -1.36 7.66 11.53
CA LEU A 45 -0.55 8.06 10.39
C LEU A 45 -0.05 6.86 9.59
N SER A 46 0.37 5.79 10.27
CA SER A 46 0.84 4.56 9.63
C SER A 46 -0.28 3.88 8.82
N VAL A 47 -1.48 3.79 9.39
CA VAL A 47 -2.66 3.23 8.71
C VAL A 47 -3.03 4.08 7.49
N MET A 48 -3.11 5.40 7.64
CA MET A 48 -3.48 6.29 6.54
C MET A 48 -2.45 6.27 5.41
N ASN A 49 -1.16 6.22 5.72
CA ASN A 49 -0.11 6.11 4.72
C ASN A 49 -0.15 4.76 4.01
N GLY A 50 -0.28 3.65 4.75
CA GLY A 50 -0.38 2.32 4.16
C GLY A 50 -1.62 2.16 3.27
N PHE A 51 -2.77 2.62 3.75
CA PHE A 51 -4.02 2.57 2.99
C PHE A 51 -3.99 3.43 1.74
N ARG A 52 -3.35 4.61 1.79
CA ARG A 52 -3.14 5.44 0.60
C ARG A 52 -2.36 4.70 -0.48
N GLN A 53 -1.26 4.04 -0.11
CA GLN A 53 -0.45 3.28 -1.07
C GLN A 53 -1.27 2.14 -1.68
N GLU A 54 -1.95 1.35 -0.86
CA GLU A 54 -2.79 0.24 -1.33
C GLU A 54 -3.91 0.72 -2.27
N LEU A 55 -4.55 1.86 -1.97
CA LEU A 55 -5.57 2.42 -2.84
C LEU A 55 -5.00 2.90 -4.16
N LEU A 56 -3.87 3.61 -4.13
CA LEU A 56 -3.21 4.07 -5.35
C LEU A 56 -2.76 2.88 -6.21
N ASP A 57 -2.18 1.85 -5.59
CA ASP A 57 -1.76 0.62 -6.27
C ASP A 57 -2.94 -0.14 -6.85
N ARG A 58 -4.09 -0.22 -6.18
CA ARG A 58 -5.27 -0.86 -6.76
C ARG A 58 -5.88 -0.07 -7.91
N ILE A 59 -5.91 1.26 -7.81
CA ILE A 59 -6.48 2.12 -8.84
C ILE A 59 -5.57 2.18 -10.07
N LEU A 60 -4.26 2.32 -9.86
CA LEU A 60 -3.27 2.50 -10.93
C LEU A 60 -2.66 1.18 -11.40
N GLY A 61 -2.50 0.19 -10.54
CA GLY A 61 -1.85 -1.09 -10.86
C GLY A 61 -2.66 -2.02 -11.74
N MET A 62 -3.96 -1.76 -11.93
CA MET A 62 -4.81 -2.54 -12.85
C MET A 62 -4.89 -1.96 -14.26
N ASN A 63 -4.37 -0.75 -14.49
CA ASN A 63 -4.42 -0.12 -15.80
C ASN A 63 -3.02 -0.13 -16.42
N GLY A 64 -2.92 -0.68 -17.64
CA GLY A 64 -1.69 -0.54 -18.42
C GLY A 64 -1.38 0.95 -18.61
N HIS A 65 -0.15 1.37 -18.28
CA HIS A 65 0.29 2.76 -18.46
C HIS A 65 0.14 3.24 -19.92
N ILE A 66 0.18 2.30 -20.86
CA ILE A 66 0.01 2.53 -22.31
C ILE A 66 -0.84 1.38 -22.86
N THR A 67 -1.93 1.73 -23.55
CA THR A 67 -2.75 0.78 -24.31
C THR A 67 -2.45 0.95 -25.80
N VAL A 68 -2.18 -0.16 -26.49
CA VAL A 68 -1.95 -0.17 -27.94
C VAL A 68 -3.16 -0.81 -28.60
N GLU A 69 -3.88 -0.03 -29.41
CA GLU A 69 -5.08 -0.47 -30.13
C GLU A 69 -4.89 -0.39 -31.64
N SER A 70 -5.64 -1.21 -32.38
CA SER A 70 -5.65 -1.19 -33.84
C SER A 70 -6.39 0.05 -34.36
N ASN A 71 -5.76 0.81 -35.26
CA ASN A 71 -6.34 1.97 -35.95
C ASN A 71 -7.66 1.62 -36.71
N ARG A 72 -7.81 0.38 -37.17
CA ARG A 72 -8.97 -0.04 -37.96
C ARG A 72 -10.04 -0.67 -37.09
N ASN A 73 -11.06 0.12 -36.72
CA ASN A 73 -12.38 -0.30 -36.23
C ASN A 73 -12.44 -1.72 -35.63
N HIS A 74 -11.98 -1.91 -34.39
CA HIS A 74 -12.22 -3.13 -33.62
C HIS A 74 -11.71 -4.45 -34.24
N HIS A 75 -10.74 -4.40 -35.17
CA HIS A 75 -10.11 -5.62 -35.68
C HIS A 75 -8.99 -6.06 -34.75
N ALA A 76 -8.92 -7.37 -34.50
CA ALA A 76 -7.82 -7.97 -33.74
C ALA A 76 -6.46 -7.59 -34.35
N ILE A 77 -5.49 -7.31 -33.48
CA ILE A 77 -4.11 -7.03 -33.89
C ILE A 77 -3.54 -8.33 -34.49
N SER A 78 -3.24 -8.29 -35.78
CA SER A 78 -2.55 -9.39 -36.48
C SER A 78 -1.09 -9.44 -36.02
N GLU A 79 -0.52 -10.64 -35.94
CA GLU A 79 0.86 -10.87 -35.44
C GLU A 79 1.17 -10.29 -34.04
N TYR A 80 0.19 -10.28 -33.12
CA TYR A 80 0.38 -9.75 -31.76
C TYR A 80 1.62 -10.34 -31.06
N ASP A 81 1.96 -11.62 -31.29
CA ASP A 81 3.13 -12.28 -30.72
C ASP A 81 4.45 -11.55 -31.06
N GLN A 82 4.60 -11.09 -32.31
CA GLN A 82 5.80 -10.39 -32.76
C GLN A 82 5.87 -8.98 -32.17
N ILE A 83 4.73 -8.30 -32.13
CA ILE A 83 4.59 -6.96 -31.57
C ILE A 83 4.92 -6.97 -30.08
N VAL A 84 4.45 -7.98 -29.33
CA VAL A 84 4.77 -8.14 -27.90
C VAL A 84 6.28 -8.29 -27.69
N VAL A 85 6.97 -9.07 -28.53
CA VAL A 85 8.43 -9.23 -28.46
C VAL A 85 9.14 -7.91 -28.74
N GLN A 86 8.72 -7.17 -29.76
CA GLN A 86 9.30 -5.86 -30.11
C GLN A 86 9.08 -4.83 -28.99
N LEU A 87 7.87 -4.75 -28.43
CA LEU A 87 7.54 -3.82 -27.35
C LEU A 87 8.32 -4.11 -26.07
N LYS A 88 8.57 -5.40 -25.75
CA LYS A 88 9.42 -5.77 -24.61
C LYS A 88 10.88 -5.36 -24.75
N GLN A 89 11.35 -5.04 -25.96
CA GLN A 89 12.72 -4.56 -26.22
C GLN A 89 12.85 -3.04 -26.06
N VAL A 90 11.76 -2.31 -25.92
CA VAL A 90 11.78 -0.85 -25.72
C VAL A 90 12.20 -0.54 -24.29
N ASP A 91 13.14 0.40 -24.14
CA ASP A 91 13.67 0.78 -22.83
C ASP A 91 12.56 1.40 -21.95
N GLY A 92 12.47 0.95 -20.71
CA GLY A 92 11.39 1.32 -19.76
C GLY A 92 10.13 0.45 -19.81
N VAL A 93 10.00 -0.51 -20.73
CA VAL A 93 8.86 -1.45 -20.75
C VAL A 93 9.10 -2.60 -19.75
N VAL A 94 8.36 -2.60 -18.64
CA VAL A 94 8.47 -3.63 -17.60
C VAL A 94 7.69 -4.89 -17.98
N GLN A 95 6.50 -4.73 -18.55
CA GLN A 95 5.61 -5.84 -18.90
C GLN A 95 4.72 -5.47 -20.09
N VAL A 96 4.45 -6.45 -20.95
CA VAL A 96 3.49 -6.36 -22.04
C VAL A 96 2.52 -7.53 -21.91
N VAL A 97 1.22 -7.23 -21.87
CA VAL A 97 0.15 -8.22 -21.74
C VAL A 97 -0.82 -8.04 -22.91
N PRO A 98 -0.98 -9.05 -23.78
CA PRO A 98 -2.02 -9.02 -24.81
C PRO A 98 -3.39 -9.24 -24.15
N ILE A 99 -4.37 -8.40 -24.51
CA ILE A 99 -5.75 -8.47 -24.01
C ILE A 99 -6.67 -8.61 -25.22
N ILE A 100 -7.68 -9.48 -25.12
CA ILE A 100 -8.74 -9.64 -26.11
C ILE A 100 -10.05 -9.39 -25.38
N GLU A 101 -10.82 -8.42 -25.85
CA GLU A 101 -12.15 -8.13 -25.32
C GLU A 101 -13.20 -8.52 -26.35
N GLY A 102 -14.19 -9.33 -25.93
CA GLY A 102 -15.24 -9.82 -26.79
C GLY A 102 -16.57 -10.05 -26.06
N GLN A 103 -17.67 -9.84 -26.77
CA GLN A 103 -18.99 -10.25 -26.30
C GLN A 103 -19.18 -11.74 -26.57
N VAL A 104 -19.48 -12.50 -25.52
CA VAL A 104 -19.71 -13.94 -25.60
C VAL A 104 -21.03 -14.31 -24.93
N MET A 105 -21.58 -15.48 -25.24
CA MET A 105 -22.74 -16.02 -24.55
C MET A 105 -22.32 -17.11 -23.58
N ALA A 106 -22.63 -16.93 -22.30
CA ALA A 106 -22.48 -17.97 -21.29
C ALA A 106 -23.80 -18.74 -21.16
N THR A 107 -23.73 -20.07 -21.23
CA THR A 107 -24.90 -20.94 -21.08
C THR A 107 -24.77 -21.83 -19.86
N ALA A 108 -25.75 -21.79 -18.95
CA ALA A 108 -25.82 -22.69 -17.80
C ALA A 108 -27.29 -23.07 -17.51
N ASN A 109 -27.54 -24.35 -17.21
CA ASN A 109 -28.88 -24.87 -16.87
C ASN A 109 -29.98 -24.48 -17.88
N GLY A 110 -29.67 -24.51 -19.18
CA GLY A 110 -30.62 -24.15 -20.24
C GLY A 110 -30.92 -22.65 -20.37
N ARG A 111 -30.19 -21.78 -19.65
CA ARG A 111 -30.28 -20.32 -19.80
C ARG A 111 -29.01 -19.79 -20.46
N ALA A 112 -29.18 -18.98 -21.50
CA ALA A 112 -28.10 -18.25 -22.17
C ALA A 112 -28.15 -16.77 -21.77
N GLN A 113 -27.00 -16.21 -21.41
CA GLN A 113 -26.86 -14.80 -21.09
C GLN A 113 -25.61 -14.23 -21.76
N GLY A 114 -25.73 -13.02 -22.32
CA GLY A 114 -24.58 -12.28 -22.84
C GLY A 114 -23.66 -11.84 -21.70
N THR A 115 -22.36 -12.07 -21.87
CA THR A 115 -21.29 -11.61 -20.98
C THR A 115 -20.14 -11.02 -21.80
N ILE A 116 -19.30 -10.24 -21.14
CA ILE A 116 -18.05 -9.72 -21.72
C ILE A 116 -16.91 -10.56 -21.15
N VAL A 117 -15.94 -10.90 -21.99
CA VAL A 117 -14.69 -11.59 -21.62
C VAL A 117 -13.53 -10.85 -22.27
#